data_AF-A0AAJ6B7G1-F1
#
_entry.id   AF-A0AAJ6B7G1-F1
#
_cell.length_a   1.000
_cell.length_b   1.000
_cell.length_c   1.000
_cell.angle_alpha   90.00
_cell.angle_beta   90.00
_cell.angle_gamma   90.00
#
_symmetry.space_group_name_H-M   'P 1'
#
loop_
_entity.id
_entity.type
_entity.pdbx_description
1 polymer ?
#
loop_
_entity_poly.entity_id
_entity_poly.type
_entity_poly.pdbx_seq_one_letter_code
_entity_poly.pdbx_strand_id
1 'polypeptide(L)'
;MTTDLDVFEDIVSSIMDGTYVDETADREFLDKCRELREDAEIFTALNPDKSGYYLVQRKLIVYRIISKMTTENASFDDKQKERLAFIEKGLLGLYWLYMELIVEIKE
;
A
#
# COMPACT_ATOMS: atom_id res chain seq x y z
N MET A 1 -15.27 10.29 -2.01
CA MET A 1 -13.96 10.82 -1.61
C MET A 1 -13.03 9.66 -1.78
N THR A 2 -12.41 9.56 -2.95
CA THR A 2 -11.49 8.47 -3.30
C THR A 2 -10.26 8.65 -2.42
N THR A 3 -10.00 7.70 -1.52
CA THR A 3 -8.82 7.71 -0.66
C THR A 3 -7.60 7.35 -1.51
N ASP A 4 -6.43 7.98 -1.31
CA ASP A 4 -5.23 7.74 -2.14
C ASP A 4 -4.76 6.27 -2.17
N LEU A 5 -5.28 5.45 -1.26
CA LEU A 5 -5.02 4.03 -1.12
C LEU A 5 -6.00 3.15 -1.93
N ASP A 6 -7.09 3.73 -2.47
CA ASP A 6 -8.09 3.03 -3.29
C ASP A 6 -7.46 2.50 -4.58
N VAL A 7 -6.48 3.21 -5.14
CA VAL A 7 -5.72 2.75 -6.32
C VAL A 7 -5.02 1.41 -6.06
N PHE A 8 -4.57 1.15 -4.83
CA PHE A 8 -4.01 -0.17 -4.49
C PHE A 8 -5.10 -1.24 -4.44
N GLU A 9 -6.30 -0.91 -3.99
CA GLU A 9 -7.42 -1.85 -3.99
C GLU A 9 -7.89 -2.17 -5.42
N ASP A 10 -7.90 -1.18 -6.29
CA ASP A 10 -8.23 -1.33 -7.71
C ASP A 10 -7.19 -2.18 -8.43
N ILE A 11 -5.89 -1.91 -8.20
CA ILE A 11 -4.79 -2.72 -8.72
C ILE A 11 -4.90 -4.16 -8.25
N VAL A 12 -5.04 -4.39 -6.94
CA VAL A 12 -5.16 -5.74 -6.38
C VAL A 12 -6.38 -6.47 -6.95
N SER A 13 -7.53 -5.80 -7.01
CA SER A 13 -8.75 -6.40 -7.54
C SER A 13 -8.61 -6.75 -9.03
N SER A 14 -8.01 -5.87 -9.83
CA SER A 14 -7.76 -6.15 -11.25
C SER A 14 -6.79 -7.32 -11.49
N ILE A 15 -5.81 -7.54 -10.60
CA ILE A 15 -4.95 -8.74 -10.65
C ILE A 15 -5.79 -9.99 -10.33
N MET A 16 -6.58 -9.95 -9.26
CA MET A 16 -7.43 -11.07 -8.83
C MET A 16 -8.49 -11.43 -9.88
N ASP A 17 -9.03 -10.43 -10.57
CA ASP A 17 -10.03 -10.60 -11.64
C ASP A 17 -9.40 -10.95 -13.01
N GLY A 18 -8.06 -10.95 -13.11
CA GLY A 18 -7.34 -11.26 -14.35
C GLY A 18 -7.38 -10.16 -15.41
N THR A 19 -7.75 -8.94 -15.04
CA THR A 19 -7.86 -7.77 -15.94
C THR A 19 -6.64 -6.85 -15.92
N TYR A 20 -5.63 -7.18 -15.11
CA TYR A 20 -4.40 -6.40 -14.93
C TYR A 20 -3.53 -6.29 -16.19
N VAL A 21 -3.19 -5.06 -16.57
CA VAL A 21 -2.34 -4.71 -17.71
C VAL A 21 -0.93 -4.33 -17.24
N ASP A 22 0.01 -5.25 -17.44
CA ASP A 22 1.33 -5.30 -16.75
C ASP A 22 2.12 -3.99 -16.74
N GLU A 23 2.52 -3.46 -17.90
CA GLU A 23 3.56 -2.42 -17.93
C GLU A 23 3.09 -1.06 -17.41
N THR A 24 1.81 -0.72 -17.57
CA THR A 24 1.29 0.59 -17.15
C THR A 24 0.95 0.58 -15.66
N ALA A 25 0.36 -0.51 -15.18
CA ALA A 25 -0.11 -0.62 -13.81
C ALA A 25 1.04 -0.85 -12.80
N ASP A 26 2.11 -1.54 -13.19
CA ASP A 26 3.29 -1.70 -12.31
C ASP A 26 3.99 -0.36 -12.04
N ARG A 27 4.09 0.49 -13.07
CA ARG A 27 4.68 1.83 -12.93
C ARG A 27 3.79 2.72 -12.06
N GLU A 28 2.49 2.71 -12.31
CA GLU A 28 1.51 3.45 -11.51
C GLU A 28 1.58 3.05 -10.03
N PHE A 29 1.67 1.74 -9.75
CA PHE A 29 1.83 1.22 -8.40
C PHE A 29 3.09 1.78 -7.71
N LEU A 30 4.24 1.73 -8.39
CA LEU A 30 5.51 2.19 -7.83
C LEU A 30 5.55 3.71 -7.62
N ASP A 31 5.03 4.46 -8.58
CA ASP A 31 4.94 5.92 -8.48
C ASP A 31 4.01 6.32 -7.33
N LYS A 32 2.89 5.62 -7.14
CA LYS A 32 2.02 5.86 -5.98
C LYS A 32 2.66 5.47 -4.65
N CYS A 33 3.41 4.36 -4.60
CA CYS A 33 4.19 4.01 -3.41
C CYS A 33 5.18 5.11 -3.03
N ARG A 34 5.84 5.72 -4.01
CA ARG A 34 6.78 6.82 -3.78
C ARG A 34 6.07 8.07 -3.25
N GLU A 35 4.98 8.48 -3.91
CA GLU A 35 4.18 9.64 -3.52
C GLU A 35 3.69 9.51 -2.07
N LEU A 36 3.10 8.37 -1.72
CA LEU A 36 2.57 8.16 -0.37
C LEU A 36 3.63 8.11 0.73
N ARG A 37 4.84 7.67 0.37
CA ARG A 37 5.99 7.73 1.26
C ARG A 37 6.39 9.18 1.53
N GLU A 38 6.59 9.97 0.47
CA GLU A 38 6.97 11.38 0.56
C GLU A 38 5.91 12.18 1.33
N ASP A 39 4.63 11.96 1.04
CA ASP A 39 3.51 12.59 1.73
C ASP A 39 3.49 12.26 3.23
N ALA A 40 3.78 11.01 3.60
CA ALA A 40 3.80 10.62 5.01
C ALA A 40 4.96 11.25 5.77
N GLU A 41 6.15 11.31 5.18
CA GLU A 41 7.32 11.97 5.75
C GLU A 41 7.07 13.48 5.90
N ILE A 42 6.56 14.14 4.85
CA ILE A 42 6.21 15.58 4.85
C ILE A 42 5.11 15.89 5.87
N PHE A 43 4.01 15.14 5.85
CA PHE A 43 2.91 15.34 6.80
C PHE A 43 3.41 15.20 8.24
N THR A 44 4.26 14.20 8.49
CA THR A 44 4.81 13.93 9.81
C THR A 44 5.65 15.07 10.33
N ALA A 45 6.53 15.62 9.48
CA ALA A 45 7.38 16.76 9.80
C ALA A 45 6.58 18.05 10.03
N LEU A 46 5.50 18.27 9.27
CA LEU A 46 4.71 19.50 9.33
C LEU A 46 3.62 19.49 10.41
N ASN A 47 3.13 18.32 10.82
CA ASN A 47 1.97 18.18 11.72
C ASN A 47 2.19 17.14 12.85
N PRO A 48 3.28 17.23 13.64
CA PRO A 48 3.68 16.18 14.59
C PRO A 48 2.57 15.77 15.59
N ASP A 49 1.70 16.69 15.97
CA ASP A 49 0.56 16.47 16.87
C ASP A 49 -0.56 15.59 16.26
N LYS A 50 -0.65 15.55 14.93
CA LYS A 50 -1.68 14.79 14.18
C LYS A 50 -1.12 13.53 13.52
N SER A 51 0.20 13.46 13.36
CA SER A 51 0.91 12.40 12.63
C SER A 51 0.59 11.00 13.16
N GLY A 52 0.49 10.83 14.48
CA GLY A 52 0.20 9.52 15.07
C GLY A 52 -1.12 8.90 14.58
N TYR A 53 -2.21 9.67 14.60
CA TYR A 53 -3.50 9.19 14.11
C TYR A 53 -3.49 8.96 12.59
N TYR A 54 -2.92 9.91 11.84
CA TYR A 54 -2.78 9.84 10.39
C TYR A 54 -2.06 8.55 9.93
N LEU A 55 -0.88 8.28 10.51
CA LEU A 55 -0.07 7.12 10.15
C LEU A 55 -0.75 5.80 10.56
N VAL A 56 -1.41 5.75 11.72
CA VAL A 56 -2.15 4.55 12.15
C VAL A 56 -3.28 4.21 11.18
N GLN A 57 -4.05 5.21 10.72
CA GLN A 57 -5.11 4.99 9.75
C GLN A 57 -4.56 4.42 8.43
N ARG A 58 -3.51 5.05 7.86
CA ARG A 58 -2.90 4.56 6.61
C ARG A 58 -2.32 3.16 6.77
N LYS A 59 -1.66 2.88 7.90
CA LYS A 59 -1.14 1.56 8.23
C LYS A 59 -2.24 0.48 8.23
N LEU A 60 -3.37 0.76 8.87
CA LEU A 60 -4.49 -0.18 8.94
C LEU A 60 -5.10 -0.47 7.56
N ILE A 61 -5.21 0.55 6.70
CA ILE A 61 -5.69 0.38 5.33
C ILE A 61 -4.72 -0.49 4.53
N VAL A 62 -3.41 -0.19 4.55
CA VAL A 62 -2.41 -1.00 3.86
C VAL A 62 -2.42 -2.46 4.35
N TYR A 63 -2.52 -2.67 5.67
CA TYR A 63 -2.63 -4.01 6.25
C TYR A 63 -3.87 -4.77 5.79
N ARG A 64 -5.02 -4.09 5.67
CA ARG A 64 -6.25 -4.69 5.12
C ARG A 64 -6.03 -5.20 3.71
N ILE A 65 -5.38 -4.40 2.86
CA ILE A 65 -5.10 -4.76 1.46
C ILE A 65 -4.18 -5.98 1.39
N ILE A 66 -3.09 -5.98 2.17
CA ILE A 66 -2.18 -7.13 2.28
C ILE A 66 -2.93 -8.40 2.72
N SER A 67 -3.78 -8.29 3.74
CA SER A 67 -4.54 -9.42 4.26
C SER A 67 -5.53 -10.01 3.24
N LYS A 68 -6.12 -9.17 2.38
CA LYS A 68 -7.00 -9.62 1.30
C LYS A 68 -6.24 -10.50 0.30
N MET A 69 -5.04 -10.08 -0.11
CA MET A 69 -4.21 -10.84 -1.05
C MET A 69 -3.79 -12.22 -0.52
N THR A 70 -3.51 -12.32 0.78
CA THR A 70 -3.04 -13.59 1.39
C THR A 70 -4.15 -14.60 1.63
N THR A 71 -5.40 -14.15 1.81
CA THR A 71 -6.54 -15.04 2.15
C THR A 71 -7.12 -15.76 0.92
N GLU A 72 -7.01 -15.17 -0.28
CA GLU A 72 -7.67 -15.65 -1.51
C GLU A 72 -6.74 -16.47 -2.44
N ASN A 73 -5.54 -16.80 -1.98
CA ASN A 73 -4.40 -17.21 -2.82
C ASN A 73 -4.51 -18.62 -3.48
N ALA A 74 -5.48 -19.44 -3.08
CA ALA A 74 -5.53 -20.86 -3.49
C ALA A 74 -5.99 -21.09 -4.95
N SER A 75 -6.70 -20.13 -5.56
CA SER A 75 -7.28 -20.26 -6.91
C SER A 75 -6.55 -19.49 -8.01
N PHE A 76 -5.51 -18.73 -7.68
CA PHE A 76 -4.81 -17.88 -8.63
C PHE A 76 -3.79 -18.65 -9.48
N ASP A 77 -3.66 -18.23 -10.74
CA ASP A 77 -2.60 -18.72 -11.61
C ASP A 77 -1.22 -18.18 -11.20
N ASP A 78 -0.15 -18.72 -11.79
CA ASP A 78 1.22 -18.35 -11.41
C ASP A 78 1.54 -16.88 -11.73
N LYS A 79 0.94 -16.31 -12.78
CA LYS A 79 1.14 -14.91 -13.17
C LYS A 79 0.46 -13.98 -12.17
N GLN A 80 -0.76 -14.29 -11.76
CA GLN A 80 -1.50 -13.58 -10.72
C GLN A 80 -0.72 -13.63 -9.40
N LYS A 81 -0.18 -14.79 -9.01
CA LYS A 81 0.64 -14.93 -7.80
C LYS A 81 1.91 -14.09 -7.85
N GLU A 82 2.63 -14.10 -8.97
CA GLU A 82 3.82 -13.28 -9.16
C GLU A 82 3.53 -11.79 -9.02
N ARG A 83 2.44 -11.32 -9.65
CA ARG A 83 1.99 -9.92 -9.56
C ARG A 83 1.56 -9.56 -8.14
N LEU A 84 0.76 -10.40 -7.48
CA LEU A 84 0.35 -10.16 -6.09
C LEU A 84 1.57 -10.10 -5.16
N ALA A 85 2.58 -10.94 -5.36
CA ALA A 85 3.81 -10.90 -4.58
C ALA A 85 4.61 -9.60 -4.81
N PHE A 86 4.64 -9.08 -6.05
CA PHE A 86 5.23 -7.78 -6.36
C PHE A 86 4.50 -6.64 -5.62
N ILE A 87 3.17 -6.60 -5.70
CA ILE A 87 2.35 -5.60 -5.00
C ILE A 87 2.51 -5.72 -3.48
N GLU A 88 2.47 -6.93 -2.93
CA GLU A 88 2.66 -7.20 -1.50
C GLU A 88 3.99 -6.64 -1.00
N LYS A 89 5.08 -6.83 -1.75
CA LYS A 89 6.39 -6.30 -1.37
C LYS A 89 6.39 -4.77 -1.26
N GLY A 90 5.76 -4.07 -2.20
CA GLY A 90 5.66 -2.60 -2.16
C GLY A 90 4.80 -2.11 -0.99
N LEU A 91 3.65 -2.76 -0.77
CA LEU A 91 2.74 -2.43 0.33
C LEU A 91 3.37 -2.71 1.71
N LEU A 92 4.14 -3.80 1.86
CA LEU A 92 4.92 -4.05 3.06
C LEU A 92 5.94 -2.94 3.31
N GLY A 93 6.57 -2.40 2.26
CA GLY A 93 7.47 -1.24 2.37
C GLY A 93 6.77 -0.02 2.97
N LEU A 94 5.57 0.32 2.47
CA LEU A 94 4.76 1.41 3.04
C LEU A 94 4.33 1.12 4.48
N TYR A 95 3.90 -0.10 4.76
CA TYR A 95 3.51 -0.51 6.12
C TYR A 95 4.65 -0.31 7.12
N TRP A 96 5.87 -0.72 6.76
CA TRP A 96 7.06 -0.55 7.60
C TRP A 96 7.43 0.91 7.78
N LEU A 97 7.45 1.71 6.72
CA LEU A 97 7.69 3.15 6.81
C LEU A 97 6.72 3.82 7.80
N TYR A 98 5.42 3.53 7.70
CA TYR A 98 4.45 4.14 8.61
C TYR A 98 4.68 3.71 10.06
N MET A 99 5.13 2.47 10.30
CA MET A 99 5.52 2.02 11.64
C MET A 99 6.75 2.76 12.17
N GLU A 100 7.77 2.97 11.33
CA GLU A 100 8.98 3.72 11.68
C GLU A 100 8.64 5.16 12.08
N LEU A 101 7.89 5.87 11.24
CA LEU A 101 7.44 7.24 11.53
C LEU A 101 6.58 7.33 12.82
N ILE A 102 5.75 6.32 13.10
CA ILE A 102 4.97 6.26 14.36
C ILE A 102 5.89 6.15 15.58
N VAL A 103 6.99 5.39 15.47
CA VAL A 103 7.96 5.24 16.56
C VAL A 103 8.72 6.53 16.78
N GLU A 104 9.18 7.19 15.71
CA GLU A 104 9.91 8.46 15.78
C GLU A 104 9.10 9.60 16.44
N ILE A 105 7.77 9.61 16.31
CA ILE A 105 6.92 10.61 16.98
C ILE A 105 6.90 10.43 18.51
N LYS A 106 7.17 9.20 19.00
CA LYS A 106 7.10 8.87 20.42
C LYS A 106 8.40 9.10 21.18
N GLU A 107 9.50 9.32 20.47
CA GLU A 107 10.83 9.66 21.03
C GLU A 107 11.03 11.18 21.09
#